data_AF-A0A3N1GFR1-F1
#
_entry.id   AF-A0A3N1GFR1-F1
#
_cell.length_a   1.000
_cell.length_b   1.000
_cell.length_c   1.000
_cell.angle_alpha   90.00
_cell.angle_beta   90.00
_cell.angle_gamma   90.00
#
_symmetry.space_group_name_H-M   'P 1'
#
loop_
_entity.id
_entity.type
_entity.pdbx_description
1 polymer ?
#
loop_
_entity_poly.entity_id
_entity_poly.type
_entity_poly.pdbx_seq_one_letter_code
_entity_poly.pdbx_strand_id
1 'polypeptide(L)'
;MSNTRRGWLAAGLTAVVAGSLSTGWTLNAYAEEAPPPVAAAEAGEPVPPALLPWGERPSRLKSAQAGLSSAAVAAAGADAAPAEAGESREPEPVFAPKGHVAVSEEPTRITIAQAPAALAERAKRAAQAERAATSAPGVTAAKVERGNRGDRSGTFYHYAAGSQIGATDGTSANLHVAKPELASADAHTLTEIAVQSADGKQVVEVGWTVDRKVNGDDDPHLFVFHWKDGKPTCYNACGFEVYSQATIKPGATLPTGVQKRFGVQRSGAAWWIAYDSEWVGYFPDKLWNGTFTRAGATQWFGEVASATESTCTDMGKGLPPTDGTASRIGTIQMVNGPDPNASVRSTNPHYGVLSLSPSTFRYGGPGNGPC
;
A
#
# COMPACT_ATOMS: atom_id res chain seq x y z
N MET A 1 -1.70 11.26 -69.21
CA MET A 1 -0.76 10.24 -69.71
C MET A 1 -1.55 9.00 -70.13
N SER A 2 -1.55 8.71 -71.43
CA SER A 2 -1.45 7.38 -72.04
C SER A 2 -1.64 6.13 -71.15
N ASN A 3 -2.67 5.32 -71.49
CA ASN A 3 -2.59 3.89 -71.89
C ASN A 3 -1.86 2.88 -70.94
N THR A 4 -2.31 1.64 -70.67
CA THR A 4 -3.03 0.69 -71.54
C THR A 4 -3.40 -0.63 -70.81
N ARG A 5 -4.49 -1.27 -71.28
CA ARG A 5 -4.73 -2.72 -71.54
C ARG A 5 -4.81 -3.70 -70.35
N ARG A 6 -5.56 -4.82 -70.38
CA ARG A 6 -6.73 -5.40 -71.11
C ARG A 6 -6.70 -6.90 -70.74
N GLY A 7 -7.85 -7.56 -70.59
CA GLY A 7 -8.00 -9.02 -70.66
C GLY A 7 -9.06 -9.54 -69.68
N TRP A 8 -10.36 -9.55 -70.04
CA TRP A 8 -11.11 -10.59 -70.78
C TRP A 8 -11.36 -11.85 -69.91
N LEU A 9 -12.57 -11.98 -69.33
CA LEU A 9 -13.70 -12.88 -69.72
C LEU A 9 -13.49 -14.34 -69.25
N ALA A 10 -14.47 -15.14 -68.85
CA ALA A 10 -15.89 -14.99 -68.57
C ALA A 10 -16.40 -16.36 -68.07
N ALA A 11 -17.59 -16.34 -67.44
CA ALA A 11 -18.60 -17.39 -67.42
C ALA A 11 -18.23 -18.73 -66.72
N GLY A 12 -19.12 -19.38 -65.99
CA GLY A 12 -20.54 -19.12 -65.76
C GLY A 12 -21.20 -20.36 -65.17
N LEU A 13 -22.37 -20.11 -64.58
CA LEU A 13 -23.49 -21.02 -64.32
C LEU A 13 -23.31 -22.25 -63.42
N THR A 14 -23.84 -22.06 -62.21
CA THR A 14 -24.86 -22.90 -61.53
C THR A 14 -25.55 -24.00 -62.33
N ALA A 15 -25.63 -25.21 -61.74
CA ALA A 15 -26.86 -25.99 -61.64
C ALA A 15 -26.77 -27.00 -60.48
N VAL A 16 -27.87 -27.12 -59.73
CA VAL A 16 -28.05 -27.96 -58.55
C VAL A 16 -28.94 -29.16 -58.92
N VAL A 17 -28.78 -30.24 -58.15
CA VAL A 17 -29.73 -31.34 -57.84
C VAL A 17 -29.71 -32.55 -58.79
N ALA A 18 -29.27 -33.70 -58.24
CA ALA A 18 -30.06 -34.92 -58.16
C ALA A 18 -29.35 -35.92 -57.24
N GLY A 19 -30.05 -36.37 -56.19
CA GLY A 19 -29.54 -37.38 -55.27
C GLY A 19 -29.64 -38.79 -55.85
N SER A 20 -28.77 -39.69 -55.37
CA SER A 20 -29.01 -41.12 -55.37
C SER A 20 -28.38 -41.74 -54.12
N LEU A 21 -29.20 -42.50 -53.41
CA LEU A 21 -28.83 -43.32 -52.26
C LEU A 21 -27.94 -44.47 -52.72
N SER A 22 -26.85 -44.72 -52.00
CA SER A 22 -26.30 -46.08 -51.91
C SER A 22 -25.58 -46.31 -50.59
N THR A 23 -25.72 -47.54 -50.15
CA THR A 23 -25.59 -48.12 -48.82
C THR A 23 -24.14 -48.40 -48.38
N GLY A 24 -23.90 -48.06 -47.11
CA GLY A 24 -22.99 -48.63 -46.11
C GLY A 24 -21.91 -49.65 -46.47
N TRP A 25 -20.70 -49.35 -46.01
CA TRP A 25 -19.85 -50.27 -45.23
C TRP A 25 -19.19 -49.47 -44.10
N THR A 26 -19.62 -49.66 -42.85
CA THR A 26 -18.96 -49.09 -41.68
C THR A 26 -17.76 -49.93 -41.31
N LEU A 27 -16.56 -49.40 -41.52
CA LEU A 27 -15.35 -49.89 -40.87
C LEU A 27 -15.42 -49.51 -39.39
N ASN A 28 -15.41 -50.52 -38.51
CA ASN A 28 -15.23 -50.33 -37.07
C ASN A 28 -13.81 -49.81 -36.82
N ALA A 29 -13.68 -48.51 -36.55
CA ALA A 29 -12.57 -47.97 -35.80
C ALA A 29 -13.06 -47.77 -34.36
N TYR A 30 -12.43 -48.47 -33.42
CA TYR A 30 -12.57 -48.20 -31.99
C TYR A 30 -12.21 -46.73 -31.74
N ALA A 31 -13.21 -45.91 -31.42
CA ALA A 31 -12.99 -44.61 -30.82
C ALA A 31 -12.67 -44.85 -29.34
N GLU A 32 -11.40 -44.73 -28.99
CA GLU A 32 -11.01 -44.59 -27.59
C GLU A 32 -11.45 -43.17 -27.19
N GLU A 33 -12.54 -43.11 -26.41
CA GLU A 33 -13.13 -41.88 -25.93
C GLU A 33 -12.12 -41.19 -25.02
N ALA A 34 -11.52 -40.10 -25.52
CA ALA A 34 -10.64 -39.25 -24.71
C ALA A 34 -11.43 -38.80 -23.47
N PRO A 35 -10.88 -38.98 -22.25
CA PRO A 35 -11.57 -38.56 -21.05
C PRO A 35 -11.86 -37.06 -21.13
N PRO A 36 -13.02 -36.60 -20.63
CA PRO A 36 -13.35 -35.18 -20.62
C PRO A 36 -12.24 -34.42 -19.88
N PRO A 37 -11.93 -33.18 -20.29
CA PRO A 37 -10.94 -32.37 -19.59
C PRO A 37 -11.39 -32.28 -18.12
N VAL A 38 -10.55 -32.80 -17.23
CA VAL A 38 -10.74 -32.69 -15.79
C VAL A 38 -10.79 -31.19 -15.50
N ALA A 39 -11.98 -30.69 -15.13
CA ALA A 39 -12.12 -29.32 -14.65
C ALA A 39 -11.09 -29.15 -13.54
N ALA A 40 -10.16 -28.21 -13.70
CA ALA A 40 -9.23 -27.84 -12.65
C ALA A 40 -10.09 -27.50 -11.43
N ALA A 41 -10.00 -28.30 -10.37
CA ALA A 41 -10.68 -28.03 -9.13
C ALA A 41 -10.28 -26.61 -8.72
N GLU A 42 -11.26 -25.69 -8.62
CA GLU A 42 -11.01 -24.37 -8.06
C GLU A 42 -10.43 -24.60 -6.67
N ALA A 43 -9.16 -24.26 -6.50
CA ALA A 43 -8.50 -24.33 -5.21
C ALA A 43 -9.29 -23.42 -4.27
N GLY A 44 -9.82 -24.00 -3.18
CA GLY A 44 -10.60 -23.24 -2.19
C GLY A 44 -9.81 -22.06 -1.63
N GLU A 45 -10.51 -21.10 -1.02
CA GLU A 45 -9.94 -19.94 -0.33
C GLU A 45 -8.71 -20.37 0.50
N PRO A 46 -7.52 -19.77 0.28
CA PRO A 46 -6.36 -20.04 1.10
C PRO A 46 -6.67 -19.83 2.58
N VAL A 47 -6.04 -20.63 3.45
CA VAL A 47 -6.21 -20.49 4.91
C VAL A 47 -5.11 -19.59 5.47
N PRO A 48 -5.43 -18.54 6.24
CA PRO A 48 -4.42 -17.69 6.83
C PRO A 48 -3.66 -18.42 7.96
N PRO A 49 -2.47 -17.92 8.36
CA PRO A 49 -1.80 -18.41 9.56
C PRO A 49 -2.69 -18.33 10.81
N ALA A 50 -2.51 -19.29 11.72
CA ALA A 50 -3.26 -19.35 12.98
C ALA A 50 -2.94 -18.19 13.95
N LEU A 51 -1.78 -17.55 13.77
CA LEU A 51 -1.35 -16.37 14.52
C LEU A 51 -1.14 -15.21 13.54
N LEU A 52 -1.49 -14.01 13.97
CA LEU A 52 -1.21 -12.77 13.27
C LEU A 52 0.31 -12.57 13.13
N PRO A 53 0.78 -11.66 12.26
CA PRO A 53 2.22 -11.41 12.03
C PRO A 53 3.02 -11.06 13.29
N TRP A 54 2.32 -10.72 14.37
CA TRP A 54 2.86 -10.37 15.67
C TRP A 54 2.65 -11.41 16.79
N GLY A 55 2.19 -12.60 16.44
CA GLY A 55 2.11 -13.74 17.35
C GLY A 55 0.83 -13.86 18.18
N GLU A 56 -0.14 -12.97 17.99
CA GLU A 56 -1.43 -13.04 18.68
C GLU A 56 -2.44 -13.87 17.87
N ARG A 57 -3.42 -14.48 18.55
CA ARG A 57 -4.52 -15.17 17.87
C ARG A 57 -5.52 -14.14 17.33
N PRO A 58 -6.02 -14.31 16.10
CA PRO A 58 -7.07 -13.46 15.56
C PRO A 58 -8.32 -13.46 16.45
N SER A 59 -8.92 -12.29 16.61
CA SER A 59 -10.22 -12.07 17.23
C SER A 59 -11.01 -11.06 16.43
N ARG A 60 -12.33 -11.24 16.38
CA ARG A 60 -13.24 -10.36 15.63
C ARG A 60 -13.17 -8.92 16.15
N LEU A 61 -13.05 -7.96 15.23
CA LEU A 61 -13.14 -6.55 15.56
C LEU A 61 -14.56 -6.14 15.93
N LYS A 62 -14.67 -5.15 16.82
CA LYS A 62 -15.94 -4.48 17.05
C LYS A 62 -16.11 -3.41 15.98
N SER A 63 -16.95 -3.63 14.97
CA SER A 63 -17.18 -2.65 13.90
C SER A 63 -18.28 -1.65 14.24
N ALA A 64 -18.11 -0.41 13.76
CA ALA A 64 -19.15 0.62 13.80
C ALA A 64 -20.13 0.47 12.62
N GLN A 65 -21.20 1.27 12.58
CA GLN A 65 -22.09 1.31 11.41
C GLN A 65 -21.38 1.95 10.21
N ALA A 66 -21.72 1.49 9.01
CA ALA A 66 -21.27 2.07 7.74
C ALA A 66 -21.59 3.57 7.63
N GLY A 67 -20.70 4.32 6.99
CA GLY A 67 -20.90 5.75 6.70
C GLY A 67 -20.72 6.70 7.89
N LEU A 68 -20.27 6.19 9.05
CA LEU A 68 -19.90 7.04 10.17
C LEU A 68 -18.55 7.72 9.92
N SER A 69 -18.43 8.97 10.36
CA SER A 69 -17.16 9.68 10.33
C SER A 69 -16.14 9.05 11.27
N SER A 70 -14.85 9.26 11.00
CA SER A 70 -13.76 8.73 11.82
C SER A 70 -13.85 9.08 13.31
N ALA A 71 -14.33 10.29 13.62
CA ALA A 71 -14.56 10.73 14.99
C ALA A 71 -15.71 9.98 15.67
N ALA A 72 -16.78 9.67 14.93
CA ALA A 72 -17.92 8.89 15.43
C ALA A 72 -17.52 7.41 15.64
N VAL A 73 -16.72 6.84 14.74
CA VAL A 73 -16.14 5.49 14.90
C VAL A 73 -15.30 5.43 16.17
N ALA A 74 -14.41 6.42 16.37
CA ALA A 74 -13.59 6.51 17.59
C ALA A 74 -14.44 6.65 18.86
N ALA A 75 -15.48 7.50 18.85
CA ALA A 75 -16.38 7.70 19.98
C ALA A 75 -17.17 6.44 20.36
N ALA A 76 -17.47 5.57 19.39
CA ALA A 76 -18.13 4.28 19.63
C ALA A 76 -17.20 3.23 20.28
N GLY A 77 -15.91 3.54 20.45
CA GLY A 77 -14.89 2.58 20.85
C GLY A 77 -14.91 1.37 19.93
N ALA A 78 -15.14 1.63 18.65
CA ALA A 78 -15.24 0.63 17.60
C ALA A 78 -14.13 0.87 16.59
N ASP A 79 -13.90 -0.15 15.79
CA ASP A 79 -13.08 -0.10 14.61
C ASP A 79 -13.93 0.14 13.38
N ALA A 80 -13.20 0.56 12.35
CA ALA A 80 -13.56 0.61 10.96
C ALA A 80 -15.06 0.48 10.62
N ALA A 81 -15.69 1.59 10.21
CA ALA A 81 -17.03 1.54 9.63
C ALA A 81 -16.96 0.74 8.33
N PRO A 82 -17.73 -0.37 8.16
CA PRO A 82 -17.77 -1.08 6.90
C PRO A 82 -18.22 -0.08 5.82
N ALA A 83 -17.50 0.03 4.71
CA ALA A 83 -18.01 0.83 3.60
C ALA A 83 -19.35 0.21 3.15
N GLU A 84 -20.40 1.03 2.97
CA GLU A 84 -21.43 0.68 1.99
C GLU A 84 -20.68 0.40 0.69
N ALA A 85 -20.98 -0.71 0.02
CA ALA A 85 -20.22 -1.19 -1.13
C ALA A 85 -20.06 -0.09 -2.19
N GLY A 86 -18.95 0.66 -2.11
CA GLY A 86 -18.53 1.59 -3.13
C GLY A 86 -17.95 0.74 -4.25
N GLU A 87 -18.52 0.86 -5.44
CA GLU A 87 -18.01 0.25 -6.66
C GLU A 87 -16.50 0.47 -6.77
N SER A 88 -15.76 -0.58 -7.18
CA SER A 88 -14.32 -0.54 -7.43
C SER A 88 -13.94 0.73 -8.18
N ARG A 89 -13.22 1.67 -7.54
CA ARG A 89 -12.72 2.88 -8.18
C ARG A 89 -11.28 2.64 -8.58
N GLU A 90 -11.03 2.45 -9.88
CA GLU A 90 -9.67 2.51 -10.40
C GLU A 90 -9.09 3.91 -10.07
N PRO A 91 -8.02 4.01 -9.26
CA PRO A 91 -7.32 5.28 -9.15
C PRO A 91 -6.71 5.60 -10.51
N GLU A 92 -6.57 6.88 -10.82
CA GLU A 92 -5.63 7.24 -11.88
C GLU A 92 -4.24 6.78 -11.41
N PRO A 93 -3.52 5.92 -12.16
CA PRO A 93 -2.26 5.29 -11.71
C PRO A 93 -1.18 6.29 -11.26
N VAL A 94 -1.32 7.54 -11.68
CA VAL A 94 -0.51 8.69 -11.30
C VAL A 94 -0.52 8.94 -9.79
N PHE A 95 -1.65 8.75 -9.10
CA PHE A 95 -1.84 9.08 -7.67
C PHE A 95 -1.70 7.89 -6.72
N ALA A 96 -1.20 6.75 -7.20
CA ALA A 96 -0.98 5.58 -6.35
C ALA A 96 0.13 5.81 -5.30
N PRO A 97 0.06 5.18 -4.11
CA PRO A 97 1.14 5.19 -3.12
C PRO A 97 2.39 4.65 -3.76
N LYS A 98 3.55 5.24 -3.47
CA LYS A 98 4.79 4.77 -4.07
C LYS A 98 5.48 3.84 -3.10
N GLY A 99 5.34 2.54 -3.34
CA GLY A 99 6.08 1.44 -2.69
C GLY A 99 7.59 1.43 -2.89
N HIS A 100 8.18 2.56 -3.25
CA HIS A 100 9.59 2.71 -3.57
C HIS A 100 10.18 3.93 -2.88
N VAL A 101 10.36 3.80 -1.58
CA VAL A 101 11.30 4.63 -0.83
C VAL A 101 12.70 4.09 -1.11
N ALA A 102 13.36 4.53 -2.20
CA ALA A 102 14.74 4.18 -2.60
C ALA A 102 15.60 3.71 -1.41
N VAL A 103 15.96 2.42 -1.44
CA VAL A 103 16.67 1.74 -0.37
C VAL A 103 18.15 1.88 -0.68
N SER A 104 18.84 2.84 -0.03
CA SER A 104 20.29 2.95 -0.19
C SER A 104 20.98 1.81 0.57
N GLU A 105 21.86 1.07 -0.10
CA GLU A 105 22.57 -0.08 0.47
C GLU A 105 23.60 0.26 1.58
N GLU A 106 23.82 1.53 1.91
CA GLU A 106 24.79 1.91 2.94
C GLU A 106 24.16 2.60 4.16
N PRO A 107 24.49 2.18 5.41
CA PRO A 107 24.13 2.90 6.62
C PRO A 107 24.95 4.19 6.66
N THR A 108 24.40 5.26 6.08
CA THR A 108 25.07 6.55 6.08
C THR A 108 24.95 7.17 7.47
N ARG A 109 26.02 7.05 8.29
CA ARG A 109 26.25 7.97 9.41
C ARG A 109 26.18 9.42 8.86
N ILE A 110 25.52 10.36 9.56
CA ILE A 110 25.95 11.79 9.79
C ILE A 110 24.78 12.78 10.10
N THR A 111 25.20 13.91 10.71
CA THR A 111 24.67 15.07 11.46
C THR A 111 23.39 15.85 11.08
N ILE A 112 22.86 16.50 12.15
CA ILE A 112 21.81 17.53 12.26
C ILE A 112 21.93 18.64 11.20
N ALA A 113 20.86 18.89 10.44
CA ALA A 113 20.73 20.07 9.58
C ALA A 113 19.36 20.76 9.74
N GLN A 114 19.37 21.82 10.56
CA GLN A 114 18.71 23.13 10.40
C GLN A 114 17.23 23.19 9.95
N ALA A 115 16.34 23.31 10.94
CA ALA A 115 15.03 23.96 10.77
C ALA A 115 15.22 25.48 10.52
N PRO A 116 14.36 26.13 9.70
CA PRO A 116 14.42 27.57 9.48
C PRO A 116 14.26 28.35 10.81
N ALA A 117 14.98 29.48 10.92
CA ALA A 117 15.20 30.24 12.15
C ALA A 117 13.93 30.70 12.90
N ALA A 118 12.77 30.71 12.24
CA ALA A 118 11.49 31.03 12.86
C ALA A 118 10.92 29.89 13.76
N LEU A 119 11.23 28.62 13.45
CA LEU A 119 10.88 27.47 14.32
C LEU A 119 11.88 27.29 15.47
N ALA A 120 13.12 27.76 15.28
CA ALA A 120 14.21 27.59 16.25
C ALA A 120 13.97 28.34 17.57
N GLU A 121 13.29 29.49 17.56
CA GLU A 121 13.02 30.24 18.80
C GLU A 121 11.90 29.63 19.67
N ARG A 122 10.90 29.01 19.04
CA ARG A 122 9.85 28.28 19.79
C ARG A 122 10.40 26.95 20.33
N ALA A 123 11.28 26.30 19.57
CA ALA A 123 12.03 25.12 20.00
C ALA A 123 13.06 25.43 21.12
N LYS A 124 13.71 26.60 21.12
CA LYS A 124 14.61 27.00 22.22
C LYS A 124 13.88 27.23 23.54
N ARG A 125 12.69 27.83 23.50
CA ARG A 125 11.84 28.01 24.70
C ARG A 125 11.30 26.68 25.24
N ALA A 126 10.99 25.73 24.35
CA ALA A 126 10.59 24.37 24.73
C ALA A 126 11.79 23.53 25.25
N ALA A 127 12.97 23.64 24.63
CA ALA A 127 14.19 22.95 25.04
C ALA A 127 14.77 23.46 26.37
N GLN A 128 14.50 24.71 26.76
CA GLN A 128 14.82 25.21 28.09
C GLN A 128 13.93 24.62 29.19
N ALA A 129 12.71 24.17 28.86
CA ALA A 129 11.85 23.42 29.78
C ALA A 129 12.24 21.93 29.86
N GLU A 130 12.87 21.36 28.83
CA GLU A 130 13.27 19.95 28.76
C GLU A 130 14.68 19.66 29.34
N ARG A 131 15.49 20.68 29.64
CA ARG A 131 16.75 20.52 30.41
C ARG A 131 16.55 19.98 31.83
N ALA A 132 15.31 19.75 32.26
CA ALA A 132 14.96 19.09 33.50
C ALA A 132 14.71 17.57 33.38
N ALA A 133 14.77 16.96 32.18
CA ALA A 133 14.49 15.53 32.02
C ALA A 133 15.48 14.78 31.10
N THR A 134 16.49 14.19 31.75
CA THR A 134 17.15 12.89 31.44
C THR A 134 17.88 12.64 30.13
N SER A 135 19.13 12.18 30.29
CA SER A 135 20.06 11.61 29.32
C SER A 135 19.70 10.17 28.89
N ALA A 136 19.52 9.93 27.59
CA ALA A 136 19.56 8.59 26.99
C ALA A 136 20.35 8.62 25.66
N PRO A 137 21.30 7.71 25.42
CA PRO A 137 22.00 7.61 24.14
C PRO A 137 21.14 6.82 23.12
N GLY A 138 20.94 7.36 21.92
CA GLY A 138 20.25 6.65 20.82
C GLY A 138 19.37 7.48 19.89
N VAL A 139 19.24 8.79 20.09
CA VAL A 139 18.39 9.65 19.26
C VAL A 139 19.18 10.20 18.07
N THR A 140 18.77 9.87 16.84
CA THR A 140 19.37 10.40 15.61
C THR A 140 18.30 11.01 14.71
N ALA A 141 18.48 12.28 14.35
CA ALA A 141 17.67 12.93 13.32
C ALA A 141 18.09 12.43 11.93
N ALA A 142 17.13 12.25 11.03
CA ALA A 142 17.41 11.79 9.68
C ALA A 142 17.98 12.87 8.76
N LYS A 143 18.70 12.42 7.73
CA LYS A 143 19.16 13.24 6.60
C LYS A 143 17.98 13.60 5.70
N VAL A 144 17.93 14.85 5.24
CA VAL A 144 17.04 15.30 4.16
C VAL A 144 17.77 15.07 2.84
N GLU A 145 17.30 14.13 2.02
CA GLU A 145 17.81 13.97 0.65
C GLU A 145 16.96 14.80 -0.30
N ARG A 146 17.58 15.78 -0.98
CA ARG A 146 16.88 16.58 -2.01
C ARG A 146 16.49 15.67 -3.17
N GLY A 147 15.25 15.21 -3.13
CA GLY A 147 14.69 14.26 -4.08
C GLY A 147 13.28 14.62 -4.49
N ASN A 148 13.01 15.87 -4.86
CA ASN A 148 11.73 16.27 -5.43
C ASN A 148 11.92 16.78 -6.86
N ARG A 149 11.93 15.85 -7.82
CA ARG A 149 11.36 16.18 -9.12
C ARG A 149 10.00 15.53 -9.15
N GLY A 150 8.97 16.31 -9.50
CA GLY A 150 7.66 15.75 -9.79
C GLY A 150 7.81 14.54 -10.69
N ASP A 151 7.01 13.51 -10.47
CA ASP A 151 7.01 12.35 -11.34
C ASP A 151 6.63 12.76 -12.78
N ARG A 152 6.63 11.81 -13.71
CA ARG A 152 6.31 12.11 -15.13
C ARG A 152 4.90 12.68 -15.32
N SER A 153 4.05 12.64 -14.29
CA SER A 153 2.70 13.17 -14.24
C SER A 153 2.60 14.56 -13.59
N GLY A 154 3.67 15.06 -12.99
CA GLY A 154 3.67 16.35 -12.30
C GLY A 154 3.26 16.28 -10.83
N THR A 155 3.12 15.08 -10.24
CA THR A 155 2.86 14.91 -8.80
C THR A 155 4.17 14.87 -8.02
N PHE A 156 4.24 15.60 -6.91
CA PHE A 156 5.39 15.61 -6.01
C PHE A 156 5.13 14.67 -4.83
N TYR A 157 6.07 13.78 -4.56
CA TYR A 157 5.95 12.81 -3.47
C TYR A 157 6.93 13.12 -2.35
N HIS A 158 6.40 13.36 -1.16
CA HIS A 158 7.18 13.63 0.03
C HIS A 158 7.08 12.47 1.00
N TYR A 159 8.21 12.02 1.52
CA TYR A 159 8.28 10.86 2.40
C TYR A 159 8.95 11.21 3.72
N ALA A 160 8.44 10.64 4.79
CA ALA A 160 9.15 10.46 6.04
C ALA A 160 9.05 8.97 6.41
N ALA A 161 10.18 8.27 6.29
CA ALA A 161 10.18 6.82 6.13
C ALA A 161 11.23 6.13 6.98
N GLY A 162 10.95 4.88 7.33
CA GLY A 162 11.91 3.86 7.72
C GLY A 162 11.93 2.73 6.71
N SER A 163 13.09 2.11 6.48
CA SER A 163 13.21 0.91 5.65
C SER A 163 14.30 -0.03 6.14
N GLN A 164 14.20 -1.30 5.75
CA GLN A 164 15.19 -2.31 6.06
C GLN A 164 15.26 -3.37 4.95
N ILE A 165 16.48 -3.65 4.51
CA ILE A 165 16.79 -4.78 3.62
C ILE A 165 16.88 -6.05 4.47
N GLY A 166 16.30 -7.14 3.99
CA GLY A 166 16.38 -8.43 4.63
C GLY A 166 15.32 -9.39 4.08
N ALA A 167 15.74 -10.62 3.84
CA ALA A 167 14.83 -11.65 3.36
C ALA A 167 13.80 -12.01 4.45
N THR A 168 12.52 -11.79 4.20
CA THR A 168 11.45 -11.96 5.22
C THR A 168 10.15 -12.46 4.59
N ASP A 169 9.32 -13.09 5.41
CA ASP A 169 7.96 -13.47 5.03
C ASP A 169 6.97 -12.32 5.22
N GLY A 170 7.37 -11.18 5.79
CA GLY A 170 6.38 -10.15 6.09
C GLY A 170 6.90 -9.04 6.98
N THR A 171 6.02 -8.09 7.26
CA THR A 171 6.31 -7.02 8.21
C THR A 171 5.05 -6.62 8.95
N SER A 172 5.20 -6.12 10.18
CA SER A 172 4.12 -5.45 10.89
C SER A 172 4.61 -4.24 11.66
N ALA A 173 3.71 -3.29 11.90
CA ALA A 173 3.96 -2.14 12.74
C ALA A 173 2.66 -1.58 13.32
N ASN A 174 2.78 -0.89 14.45
CA ASN A 174 1.74 0.00 14.95
C ASN A 174 1.86 1.34 14.23
N LEU A 175 0.77 1.77 13.60
CA LEU A 175 0.65 3.06 12.93
C LEU A 175 -0.34 3.95 13.71
N HIS A 176 0.03 5.21 13.89
CA HIS A 176 -0.91 6.20 14.39
C HIS A 176 -1.90 6.55 13.28
N VAL A 177 -3.19 6.30 13.50
CA VAL A 177 -4.26 6.76 12.61
C VAL A 177 -4.64 8.19 12.98
N ALA A 178 -4.30 9.13 12.11
CA ALA A 178 -4.53 10.57 12.30
C ALA A 178 -5.60 11.10 11.33
N LYS A 179 -6.01 12.35 11.53
CA LYS A 179 -6.83 13.12 10.58
C LYS A 179 -6.05 14.35 10.09
N PRO A 180 -5.03 14.15 9.22
CA PRO A 180 -4.28 15.25 8.65
C PRO A 180 -5.17 16.17 7.81
N GLU A 181 -4.84 17.45 7.76
CA GLU A 181 -5.40 18.35 6.77
C GLU A 181 -4.82 18.05 5.37
N LEU A 182 -5.70 17.79 4.39
CA LEU A 182 -5.32 17.56 2.99
C LEU A 182 -5.68 18.80 2.16
N ALA A 183 -4.70 19.43 1.53
CA ALA A 183 -4.92 20.55 0.63
C ALA A 183 -5.85 20.14 -0.53
N SER A 184 -6.74 21.03 -0.97
CA SER A 184 -7.78 20.70 -1.95
C SER A 184 -7.25 20.26 -3.33
N ALA A 185 -6.04 20.69 -3.69
CA ALA A 185 -5.40 20.36 -4.95
C ALA A 185 -4.48 19.12 -4.87
N ASP A 186 -4.20 18.65 -3.66
CA ASP A 186 -3.33 17.49 -3.44
C ASP A 186 -4.11 16.19 -3.57
N ALA A 187 -3.40 15.12 -3.91
CA ALA A 187 -4.01 13.82 -4.15
C ALA A 187 -4.31 13.12 -2.83
N HIS A 188 -3.27 12.88 -2.01
CA HIS A 188 -3.43 12.15 -0.76
C HIS A 188 -2.34 12.46 0.27
N THR A 189 -2.66 12.08 1.50
CA THR A 189 -1.70 11.91 2.60
C THR A 189 -2.00 10.57 3.29
N LEU A 190 -0.96 9.78 3.54
CA LEU A 190 -1.12 8.41 4.02
C LEU A 190 -0.05 8.01 5.02
N THR A 191 -0.28 6.88 5.68
CA THR A 191 0.76 6.13 6.40
C THR A 191 0.58 4.65 6.17
N GLU A 192 1.66 3.97 5.81
CA GLU A 192 1.61 2.57 5.42
C GLU A 192 2.84 1.75 5.80
N ILE A 193 2.70 0.44 5.61
CA ILE A 193 3.79 -0.53 5.61
C ILE A 193 3.81 -1.22 4.24
N ALA A 194 5.00 -1.60 3.79
CA ALA A 194 5.17 -2.31 2.54
C ALA A 194 6.20 -3.44 2.66
N VAL A 195 5.97 -4.52 1.92
CA VAL A 195 6.96 -5.56 1.63
C VAL A 195 7.32 -5.49 0.16
N GLN A 196 8.60 -5.67 -0.16
CA GLN A 196 9.12 -5.49 -1.52
C GLN A 196 10.01 -6.67 -1.93
N SER A 197 9.92 -7.13 -3.18
CA SER A 197 10.84 -8.11 -3.75
C SER A 197 12.27 -7.60 -3.75
N ALA A 198 13.26 -8.50 -3.79
CA ALA A 198 14.67 -8.10 -3.76
C ALA A 198 15.09 -7.19 -4.93
N ASP A 199 14.44 -7.32 -6.09
CA ASP A 199 14.66 -6.45 -7.25
C ASP A 199 13.81 -5.17 -7.23
N GLY A 200 13.03 -4.96 -6.17
CA GLY A 200 12.19 -3.79 -5.98
C GLY A 200 10.82 -3.86 -6.65
N LYS A 201 10.66 -4.69 -7.69
CA LYS A 201 9.57 -4.51 -8.66
C LYS A 201 8.20 -4.97 -8.18
N GLN A 202 8.14 -5.81 -7.17
CA GLN A 202 6.91 -6.38 -6.64
C GLN A 202 6.71 -5.84 -5.24
N VAL A 203 5.55 -5.27 -4.96
CA VAL A 203 5.26 -4.64 -3.67
C VAL A 203 3.85 -5.01 -3.23
N VAL A 204 3.68 -5.25 -1.94
CA VAL A 204 2.37 -5.31 -1.28
C VAL A 204 2.35 -4.28 -0.15
N GLU A 205 1.29 -3.48 -0.14
CA GLU A 205 1.10 -2.32 0.72
C GLU A 205 -0.20 -2.43 1.52
N VAL A 206 -0.16 -1.96 2.76
CA VAL A 206 -1.35 -1.76 3.59
C VAL A 206 -1.12 -0.59 4.53
N GLY A 207 -2.14 0.25 4.70
CA GLY A 207 -2.07 1.40 5.57
C GLY A 207 -3.40 2.11 5.71
N TRP A 208 -3.34 3.39 6.07
CA TRP A 208 -4.48 4.28 5.99
C TRP A 208 -4.16 5.49 5.12
N THR A 209 -5.17 6.01 4.42
CA THR A 209 -5.05 7.16 3.53
C THR A 209 -6.20 8.13 3.71
N VAL A 210 -5.92 9.43 3.63
CA VAL A 210 -6.90 10.48 3.34
C VAL A 210 -6.72 10.84 1.88
N ASP A 211 -7.72 10.51 1.07
CA ASP A 211 -7.72 10.68 -0.38
C ASP A 211 -9.16 10.93 -0.85
N ARG A 212 -9.45 12.19 -1.23
CA ARG A 212 -10.80 12.59 -1.67
C ARG A 212 -11.22 11.94 -2.98
N LYS A 213 -10.27 11.53 -3.84
CA LYS A 213 -10.57 10.90 -5.12
C LYS A 213 -10.94 9.43 -4.93
N VAL A 214 -10.23 8.73 -4.04
CA VAL A 214 -10.47 7.32 -3.73
C VAL A 214 -11.68 7.16 -2.80
N ASN A 215 -11.68 7.87 -1.67
CA ASN A 215 -12.66 7.65 -0.59
C ASN A 215 -13.90 8.55 -0.71
N GLY A 216 -13.76 9.74 -1.32
CA GLY A 216 -14.86 10.70 -1.48
C GLY A 216 -15.06 11.62 -0.27
N ASP A 217 -14.21 11.52 0.75
CA ASP A 217 -14.26 12.36 1.96
C ASP A 217 -12.84 12.62 2.51
N ASP A 218 -12.78 13.24 3.69
CA ASP A 218 -11.57 13.64 4.42
C ASP A 218 -11.29 12.83 5.68
N ASP A 219 -11.94 11.68 5.84
CA ASP A 219 -11.60 10.75 6.90
C ASP A 219 -10.46 9.82 6.47
N PRO A 220 -9.70 9.24 7.41
CA PRO A 220 -8.72 8.19 7.07
C PRO A 220 -9.42 6.87 6.79
N HIS A 221 -9.08 6.21 5.69
CA HIS A 221 -9.60 4.89 5.33
C HIS A 221 -8.50 3.85 5.26
N LEU A 222 -8.80 2.62 5.68
CA LEU A 222 -7.94 1.47 5.43
C LEU A 222 -7.75 1.31 3.92
N PHE A 223 -6.53 1.07 3.47
CA PHE A 223 -6.30 0.67 2.10
C PHE A 223 -5.34 -0.50 1.98
N VAL A 224 -5.45 -1.19 0.85
CA VAL A 224 -4.45 -2.15 0.36
C VAL A 224 -4.07 -1.76 -1.06
N PHE A 225 -2.83 -2.03 -1.43
CA PHE A 225 -2.33 -1.76 -2.77
C PHE A 225 -1.24 -2.77 -3.14
N HIS A 226 -0.99 -2.96 -4.44
CA HIS A 226 0.14 -3.76 -4.87
C HIS A 226 0.76 -3.26 -6.16
N TRP A 227 2.04 -3.60 -6.34
CA TRP A 227 2.82 -3.30 -7.52
C TRP A 227 3.23 -4.59 -8.22
N LYS A 228 3.22 -4.53 -9.55
CA LYS A 228 3.71 -5.62 -10.41
C LYS A 228 4.68 -5.10 -11.44
N ASP A 229 5.85 -5.70 -11.51
CA ASP A 229 6.90 -5.38 -12.50
C ASP A 229 7.28 -3.89 -12.50
N GLY A 230 7.30 -3.28 -11.31
CA GLY A 230 7.58 -1.86 -11.10
C GLY A 230 6.45 -0.92 -11.55
N LYS A 231 5.24 -1.46 -11.76
CA LYS A 231 4.06 -0.68 -12.16
C LYS A 231 2.99 -0.71 -11.06
N PRO A 232 2.38 0.44 -10.76
CA PRO A 232 1.25 0.49 -9.83
C PRO A 232 0.05 -0.22 -10.43
N THR A 233 -0.82 -0.78 -9.58
CA THR A 233 -2.10 -1.36 -9.98
C THR A 233 -3.26 -0.49 -9.49
N CYS A 234 -4.06 -0.93 -8.52
CA CYS A 234 -5.15 -0.14 -7.95
C CYS A 234 -5.34 -0.37 -6.45
N TYR A 235 -5.97 0.61 -5.79
CA TYR A 235 -6.38 0.52 -4.40
C TYR A 235 -7.51 -0.51 -4.23
N ASN A 236 -7.46 -1.26 -3.13
CA ASN A 236 -8.57 -2.03 -2.56
C ASN A 236 -9.13 -3.16 -3.46
N ALA A 237 -8.56 -3.37 -4.64
CA ALA A 237 -9.01 -4.30 -5.66
C ALA A 237 -7.81 -4.87 -6.44
N CYS A 238 -7.96 -5.06 -7.76
CA CYS A 238 -6.92 -5.61 -8.64
C CYS A 238 -6.37 -6.97 -8.18
N GLY A 239 -7.28 -7.86 -7.78
CA GLY A 239 -6.94 -9.21 -7.34
C GLY A 239 -6.73 -9.34 -5.83
N PHE A 240 -6.96 -8.30 -5.04
CA PHE A 240 -7.19 -8.46 -3.61
C PHE A 240 -8.47 -9.28 -3.38
N GLU A 241 -8.39 -10.31 -2.56
CA GLU A 241 -9.52 -11.15 -2.16
C GLU A 241 -9.77 -10.95 -0.66
N VAL A 242 -10.98 -10.50 -0.30
CA VAL A 242 -11.37 -10.27 1.10
C VAL A 242 -11.56 -11.63 1.79
N TYR A 243 -10.97 -11.79 2.97
CA TYR A 243 -11.11 -13.02 3.74
C TYR A 243 -12.55 -13.21 4.19
N SER A 244 -13.12 -14.40 4.01
CA SER A 244 -14.54 -14.66 4.29
C SER A 244 -14.96 -14.43 5.75
N GLN A 245 -14.02 -14.45 6.70
CA GLN A 245 -14.29 -14.17 8.11
C GLN A 245 -13.92 -12.75 8.56
N ALA A 246 -13.41 -11.90 7.66
CA ALA A 246 -13.07 -10.52 7.98
C ALA A 246 -14.33 -9.70 8.30
N THR A 247 -14.25 -8.85 9.32
CA THR A 247 -15.31 -7.90 9.69
C THR A 247 -15.03 -6.48 9.21
N ILE A 248 -13.80 -6.24 8.76
CA ILE A 248 -13.36 -5.03 8.07
C ILE A 248 -13.01 -5.34 6.61
N LYS A 249 -13.15 -4.35 5.74
CA LYS A 249 -12.69 -4.40 4.34
C LYS A 249 -11.86 -3.17 4.01
N PRO A 250 -10.93 -3.24 3.04
CA PRO A 250 -10.28 -2.05 2.51
C PRO A 250 -11.33 -1.04 2.01
N GLY A 251 -11.06 0.24 2.19
CA GLY A 251 -12.00 1.35 1.99
C GLY A 251 -12.83 1.69 3.23
N ALA A 252 -12.73 0.96 4.34
CA ALA A 252 -13.44 1.28 5.58
C ALA A 252 -12.84 2.50 6.29
N THR A 253 -13.71 3.41 6.77
CA THR A 253 -13.32 4.59 7.56
C THR A 253 -12.78 4.18 8.92
N LEU A 254 -11.55 4.58 9.26
CA LEU A 254 -10.88 4.21 10.49
C LEU A 254 -11.09 5.23 11.63
N PRO A 255 -11.06 4.79 12.90
CA PRO A 255 -11.04 5.71 14.03
C PRO A 255 -9.76 6.57 14.04
N THR A 256 -9.87 7.82 14.48
CA THR A 256 -8.73 8.75 14.59
C THR A 256 -8.21 8.87 16.01
N GLY A 257 -6.94 9.30 16.15
CA GLY A 257 -6.29 9.50 17.45
C GLY A 257 -5.92 8.20 18.17
N VAL A 258 -5.88 7.09 17.43
CA VAL A 258 -5.57 5.76 17.95
C VAL A 258 -4.32 5.18 17.30
N GLN A 259 -3.73 4.19 17.95
CA GLN A 259 -2.69 3.33 17.39
C GLN A 259 -3.33 2.03 16.96
N LYS A 260 -3.09 1.62 15.71
CA LYS A 260 -3.61 0.38 15.14
C LYS A 260 -2.50 -0.41 14.51
N ARG A 261 -2.60 -1.74 14.57
CA ARG A 261 -1.57 -2.61 14.03
C ARG A 261 -1.87 -3.00 12.59
N PHE A 262 -0.86 -2.92 11.74
CA PHE A 262 -0.96 -3.30 10.33
C PHE A 262 0.07 -4.39 10.07
N GLY A 263 -0.28 -5.38 9.25
CA GLY A 263 0.60 -6.49 8.95
C GLY A 263 0.45 -7.03 7.55
N VAL A 264 1.58 -7.43 6.96
CA VAL A 264 1.67 -8.20 5.72
C VAL A 264 2.44 -9.47 6.04
N GLN A 265 1.92 -10.64 5.64
CA GLN A 265 2.60 -11.91 5.83
C GLN A 265 2.33 -12.88 4.68
N ARG A 266 3.39 -13.41 4.10
CA ARG A 266 3.37 -14.50 3.14
C ARG A 266 3.08 -15.82 3.85
N SER A 267 2.02 -16.50 3.42
CA SER A 267 1.71 -17.88 3.86
C SER A 267 0.91 -18.62 2.79
N GLY A 268 1.18 -19.92 2.61
CA GLY A 268 0.50 -20.73 1.59
C GLY A 268 0.85 -20.26 0.18
N ALA A 269 -0.14 -19.86 -0.63
CA ALA A 269 0.04 -19.27 -1.98
C ALA A 269 -0.45 -17.81 -2.05
N ALA A 270 -0.35 -17.07 -0.93
CA ALA A 270 -0.82 -15.70 -0.86
C ALA A 270 0.00 -14.81 0.10
N TRP A 271 -0.07 -13.50 -0.14
CA TRP A 271 0.33 -12.43 0.77
C TRP A 271 -0.90 -11.98 1.56
N TRP A 272 -0.95 -12.35 2.83
CA TRP A 272 -2.04 -12.01 3.74
C TRP A 272 -1.87 -10.63 4.34
N ILE A 273 -3.00 -9.93 4.48
CA ILE A 273 -3.12 -8.62 5.11
C ILE A 273 -3.84 -8.77 6.45
N ALA A 274 -3.22 -8.26 7.51
CA ALA A 274 -3.79 -8.20 8.85
C ALA A 274 -4.01 -6.75 9.28
N TYR A 275 -5.09 -6.54 10.02
CA TYR A 275 -5.40 -5.26 10.67
C TYR A 275 -5.88 -5.51 12.10
N ASP A 276 -5.19 -4.85 13.03
CA ASP A 276 -5.40 -4.78 14.47
C ASP A 276 -5.55 -6.13 15.20
N SER A 277 -6.68 -6.82 15.05
CA SER A 277 -6.91 -8.12 15.67
C SER A 277 -7.37 -9.21 14.70
N GLU A 278 -7.50 -8.96 13.41
CA GLU A 278 -7.98 -9.96 12.45
C GLU A 278 -7.26 -9.94 11.10
N TRP A 279 -7.42 -11.04 10.36
CA TRP A 279 -7.05 -11.12 8.95
C TRP A 279 -8.12 -10.44 8.09
N VAL A 280 -7.69 -9.57 7.18
CA VAL A 280 -8.58 -8.78 6.31
C VAL A 280 -8.81 -9.48 4.97
N GLY A 281 -7.76 -10.06 4.41
CA GLY A 281 -7.77 -10.63 3.06
C GLY A 281 -6.36 -10.88 2.55
N TYR A 282 -6.22 -11.12 1.26
CA TYR A 282 -4.94 -11.47 0.67
C TYR A 282 -4.80 -11.08 -0.80
N PHE A 283 -3.55 -10.95 -1.23
CA PHE A 283 -3.17 -10.96 -2.64
C PHE A 283 -2.62 -12.35 -3.00
N PRO A 284 -3.24 -13.08 -3.95
CA PRO A 284 -2.77 -14.39 -4.34
C PRO A 284 -1.50 -14.30 -5.18
N ASP A 285 -0.58 -15.25 -4.99
CA ASP A 285 0.70 -15.33 -5.70
C ASP A 285 0.57 -15.35 -7.23
N LYS A 286 -0.57 -15.81 -7.74
CA LYS A 286 -0.90 -15.85 -9.17
C LYS A 286 -0.77 -14.46 -9.82
N LEU A 287 -0.94 -13.38 -9.06
CA LEU A 287 -0.72 -12.00 -9.54
C LEU A 287 0.72 -11.80 -10.04
N TRP A 288 1.69 -12.45 -9.40
CA TRP A 288 3.11 -12.40 -9.74
C TRP A 288 3.60 -13.70 -10.41
N ASN A 289 2.69 -14.50 -10.99
CA ASN A 289 3.03 -15.79 -11.60
C ASN A 289 3.78 -16.74 -10.64
N GLY A 290 3.55 -16.62 -9.33
CA GLY A 290 4.28 -17.39 -8.31
C GLY A 290 5.73 -16.97 -8.07
N THR A 291 6.17 -15.79 -8.54
CA THR A 291 7.56 -15.34 -8.41
C THR A 291 7.81 -14.46 -7.18
N PHE A 292 6.81 -13.74 -6.70
CA PHE A 292 6.91 -12.93 -5.49
C PHE A 292 6.48 -13.73 -4.26
N THR A 293 7.35 -14.61 -3.80
CA THR A 293 7.08 -15.53 -2.67
C THR A 293 7.88 -15.20 -1.41
N ARG A 294 8.73 -14.18 -1.48
CA ARG A 294 9.51 -13.67 -0.34
C ARG A 294 9.87 -12.21 -0.57
N ALA A 295 9.87 -11.43 0.50
CA ALA A 295 10.32 -10.04 0.45
C ALA A 295 11.84 -9.99 0.62
N GLY A 296 12.49 -9.07 -0.09
CA GLY A 296 13.90 -8.71 0.09
C GLY A 296 14.08 -7.39 0.86
N ALA A 297 13.03 -6.59 0.99
CA ALA A 297 13.03 -5.36 1.76
C ALA A 297 11.64 -5.08 2.37
N THR A 298 11.64 -4.24 3.40
CA THR A 298 10.43 -3.75 4.08
C THR A 298 10.53 -2.25 4.28
N GLN A 299 9.37 -1.58 4.25
CA GLN A 299 9.27 -0.13 4.39
C GLN A 299 8.09 0.20 5.32
N TRP A 300 8.22 1.31 6.04
CA TRP A 300 7.18 1.87 6.89
C TRP A 300 7.27 3.39 6.78
N PHE A 301 6.22 4.07 6.34
CA PHE A 301 6.37 5.48 6.01
C PHE A 301 5.06 6.26 5.99
N GLY A 302 5.21 7.58 6.16
CA GLY A 302 4.21 8.55 5.73
C GLY A 302 4.57 9.09 4.36
N GLU A 303 3.54 9.34 3.54
CA GLU A 303 3.66 9.90 2.20
C GLU A 303 2.64 11.03 2.01
N VAL A 304 3.06 12.10 1.34
CA VAL A 304 2.17 13.14 0.80
C VAL A 304 2.38 13.22 -0.70
N ALA A 305 1.30 13.09 -1.46
CA ALA A 305 1.28 13.27 -2.91
C ALA A 305 0.63 14.61 -3.26
N SER A 306 1.46 15.59 -3.59
CA SER A 306 1.02 16.98 -3.78
C SER A 306 1.10 17.44 -5.23
N ALA A 307 0.26 18.42 -5.58
CA ALA A 307 0.28 19.05 -6.90
C ALA A 307 1.50 19.95 -7.12
N THR A 308 2.13 20.40 -6.05
CA THR A 308 3.29 21.32 -6.06
C THR A 308 4.40 20.84 -5.12
N GLU A 309 5.64 21.25 -5.37
CA GLU A 309 6.79 20.88 -4.53
C GLU A 309 6.65 21.35 -3.07
N SER A 310 5.94 22.46 -2.86
CA SER A 310 5.57 22.98 -1.55
C SER A 310 4.07 22.90 -1.40
N THR A 311 3.60 22.32 -0.29
CA THR A 311 2.17 22.19 0.04
C THR A 311 1.95 22.41 1.54
N CYS A 312 0.73 22.81 1.91
CA CYS A 312 0.25 22.89 3.30
C CYS A 312 -0.30 21.54 3.82
N THR A 313 -0.39 20.51 2.98
CA THR A 313 -0.90 19.19 3.39
C THR A 313 -0.09 18.62 4.56
N ASP A 314 -0.79 18.19 5.60
CA ASP A 314 -0.21 17.54 6.75
C ASP A 314 0.25 16.11 6.42
N MET A 315 1.40 15.72 6.95
CA MET A 315 1.78 14.32 7.06
C MET A 315 1.57 13.83 8.50
N GLY A 316 0.87 12.70 8.65
CA GLY A 316 0.54 12.15 9.95
C GLY A 316 -0.38 13.11 10.74
N LYS A 317 0.10 13.61 11.88
CA LYS A 317 -0.64 14.57 12.71
C LYS A 317 -0.39 16.04 12.37
N GLY A 318 0.37 16.35 11.31
CA GLY A 318 0.79 17.72 11.02
C GLY A 318 1.84 18.26 12.02
N LEU A 319 2.47 17.37 12.80
CA LEU A 319 3.42 17.76 13.85
C LEU A 319 4.85 17.35 13.47
N PRO A 320 5.86 18.18 13.77
CA PRO A 320 7.25 17.80 13.56
C PRO A 320 7.62 16.62 14.47
N PRO A 321 8.51 15.71 14.05
CA PRO A 321 8.82 14.48 14.81
C PRO A 321 9.54 14.74 16.14
N THR A 322 10.00 15.97 16.38
CA THR A 322 10.53 16.44 17.66
C THR A 322 9.43 16.67 18.70
N ASP A 323 8.19 16.89 18.27
CA ASP A 323 7.04 16.93 19.17
C ASP A 323 6.75 15.52 19.73
N GLY A 324 6.64 15.43 21.05
CA GLY A 324 6.40 14.16 21.73
C GLY A 324 5.09 13.46 21.33
N THR A 325 4.15 14.22 20.76
CA THR A 325 2.81 13.77 20.37
C THR A 325 2.65 13.61 18.85
N ALA A 326 3.71 13.79 18.06
CA ALA A 326 3.70 13.54 16.62
C ALA A 326 3.34 12.07 16.29
N SER A 327 2.99 11.83 15.02
CA SER A 327 2.71 10.47 14.57
C SER A 327 3.93 9.56 14.76
N ARG A 328 3.65 8.31 15.05
CA ARG A 328 4.65 7.29 15.39
C ARG A 328 4.36 6.03 14.60
N ILE A 329 5.42 5.46 14.04
CA ILE A 329 5.45 4.08 13.55
C ILE A 329 6.33 3.32 14.52
N GLY A 330 5.81 2.25 15.13
CA GLY A 330 6.51 1.57 16.21
C GLY A 330 6.18 0.10 16.32
N THR A 331 6.93 -0.58 17.19
CA THR A 331 6.84 -2.03 17.36
C THR A 331 7.01 -2.76 16.03
N ILE A 332 7.92 -2.25 15.20
CA ILE A 332 8.24 -2.83 13.90
C ILE A 332 8.75 -4.25 14.09
N GLN A 333 8.28 -5.18 13.26
CA GLN A 333 8.72 -6.57 13.22
C GLN A 333 8.84 -7.04 11.78
N MET A 334 9.88 -7.85 11.50
CA MET A 334 9.99 -8.60 10.25
C MET A 334 9.64 -10.06 10.52
N VAL A 335 8.66 -10.61 9.79
CA VAL A 335 8.16 -11.97 10.02
C VAL A 335 9.17 -12.98 9.46
N ASN A 336 9.69 -13.88 10.30
CA ASN A 336 10.73 -14.84 9.91
C ASN A 336 11.91 -14.15 9.15
N GLY A 337 12.25 -12.94 9.59
CA GLY A 337 13.30 -12.09 9.04
C GLY A 337 14.32 -11.69 10.11
N PRO A 338 15.25 -10.79 9.78
CA PRO A 338 16.19 -10.25 10.76
C PRO A 338 15.48 -9.40 11.82
N ASP A 339 16.15 -9.17 12.95
CA ASP A 339 15.68 -8.23 13.95
C ASP A 339 15.46 -6.83 13.35
N PRO A 340 14.41 -6.10 13.77
CA PRO A 340 14.09 -4.80 13.24
C PRO A 340 15.20 -3.77 13.57
N ASN A 341 15.69 -3.12 12.52
CA ASN A 341 16.67 -2.06 12.55
C ASN A 341 16.41 -1.08 11.39
N ALA A 342 15.36 -0.28 11.55
CA ALA A 342 14.88 0.65 10.54
C ALA A 342 15.88 1.79 10.30
N SER A 343 16.31 1.92 9.04
CA SER A 343 17.03 3.08 8.55
C SER A 343 16.02 4.17 8.18
N VAL A 344 16.10 5.35 8.82
CA VAL A 344 15.11 6.43 8.64
C VAL A 344 15.61 7.55 7.72
N ARG A 345 14.72 8.06 6.86
CA ARG A 345 15.02 9.17 5.94
C ARG A 345 13.81 10.06 5.65
N SER A 346 14.07 11.31 5.26
CA SER A 346 13.07 12.25 4.74
C SER A 346 13.48 12.81 3.38
N THR A 347 12.51 13.09 2.51
CA THR A 347 12.75 13.74 1.20
C THR A 347 12.46 15.24 1.16
N ASN A 348 11.87 15.80 2.22
CA ASN A 348 11.46 17.20 2.26
C ASN A 348 11.62 17.79 3.67
N PRO A 349 12.23 18.99 3.83
CA PRO A 349 12.43 19.61 5.15
C PRO A 349 11.14 19.92 5.93
N HIS A 350 9.99 19.95 5.27
CA HIS A 350 8.68 20.16 5.88
C HIS A 350 8.10 18.90 6.54
N TYR A 351 8.64 17.71 6.21
CA TYR A 351 8.21 16.43 6.76
C TYR A 351 9.40 15.71 7.37
N GLY A 352 9.48 15.66 8.70
CA GLY A 352 10.62 15.10 9.40
C GLY A 352 10.43 13.63 9.79
N VAL A 353 11.54 12.96 10.10
CA VAL A 353 11.56 11.67 10.81
C VAL A 353 12.63 11.68 11.91
N LEU A 354 12.31 11.06 13.06
CA LEU A 354 13.18 10.96 14.23
C LEU A 354 13.18 9.52 14.74
N SER A 355 14.34 8.84 14.65
CA SER A 355 14.50 7.50 15.21
C SER A 355 14.48 7.56 16.75
N LEU A 356 13.70 6.66 17.35
CA LEU A 356 13.59 6.49 18.81
C LEU A 356 14.21 5.16 19.26
N SER A 357 14.14 4.14 18.42
CA SER A 357 14.77 2.83 18.60
C SER A 357 14.91 2.15 17.23
N PRO A 358 15.63 1.00 17.14
CA PRO A 358 15.70 0.22 15.90
C PRO A 358 14.34 -0.18 15.32
N SER A 359 13.29 -0.24 16.14
CA SER A 359 11.95 -0.66 15.72
C SER A 359 10.89 0.45 15.86
N THR A 360 11.30 1.70 16.04
CA THR A 360 10.36 2.81 16.21
C THR A 360 10.93 4.17 15.84
N PHE A 361 10.15 4.96 15.11
CA PHE A 361 10.41 6.38 14.85
C PHE A 361 9.13 7.24 14.94
N ARG A 362 9.32 8.54 15.18
CA ARG A 362 8.29 9.57 14.95
C ARG A 362 8.47 10.20 13.58
N TYR A 363 7.38 10.61 12.96
CA TYR A 363 7.38 11.22 11.63
C TYR A 363 6.24 12.22 11.49
N GLY A 364 6.32 13.05 10.44
CA GLY A 364 5.26 13.96 10.03
C GLY A 364 5.73 15.40 9.91
N GLY A 365 4.76 16.29 9.74
CA GLY A 365 4.98 17.72 9.66
C GLY A 365 3.82 18.42 8.94
N PRO A 366 3.68 19.75 9.12
CA PRO A 366 2.53 20.51 8.62
C PRO A 366 2.69 21.01 7.19
N GLY A 367 3.54 20.36 6.37
CA GLY A 367 3.96 20.95 5.11
C GLY A 367 4.59 22.34 5.33
N ASN A 368 4.17 23.32 4.55
CA ASN A 368 4.63 24.71 4.64
C ASN A 368 3.84 25.57 5.65
N GLY A 369 2.85 25.01 6.35
CA GLY A 369 1.99 25.71 7.29
C GLY A 369 0.53 25.27 7.16
N PRO A 370 -0.40 26.00 7.80
CA PRO A 370 -1.83 25.72 7.69
C PRO A 370 -2.33 25.87 6.25
N CYS A 371 -3.29 25.04 5.86
CA CYS A 371 -4.19 25.35 4.75
C CYS A 371 -5.28 26.33 5.22
#